data_AF-A0A0M0BCM6-F1
#
_entry.id   AF-A0A0M0BCM6-F1
#
_cell.length_a   1.000
_cell.length_b   1.000
_cell.length_c   1.000
_cell.angle_alpha   90.00
_cell.angle_beta   90.00
_cell.angle_gamma   90.00
#
_symmetry.space_group_name_H-M   'P 1'
#
loop_
_entity.id
_entity.type
_entity.pdbx_description
1 polymer ?
#
loop_
_entity_poly.entity_id
_entity_poly.type
_entity_poly.pdbx_seq_one_letter_code
_entity_poly.pdbx_strand_id
1 'polypeptide(L)'
;MRFANDIGGVQADYPDSKVYGEEYFDPPIELNGAEAIEKFTWIRGAERVTIGPKDTVIEWWGWRDLVIPKLRIRPQAKVKALLTIPGVIITVSQPFVARVQQYADGRHVGGIQVTKRHPRWKPEPKPQLYALFLRVIDGRTRRAIPEAEVTLRTWDDPKKGFIPEATFFTNGMGIVDVADLPCSDKKLILVERSPWIPRTWRFRPLPGQNVRKIFRLWKPTKQTIPYVWRLQDTLHDIATLTGSSRIAVLRMNRLRSASELTPGTTIDIPCFAAIHHVEARDTLERLAAYFCYDDLDELARVNAITKPYTIHEDQELRLPGWRFFQAKRDDLFERIDEQFGVPGGWSRPAQRVLHDDPTRAYEHEVIAVPTVEFTRKHNLRRLY
;
A
#
# COMPACT_ATOMS: atom_id res chain seq x y z
N MET A 1 -52.88 -17.53 13.00
CA MET A 1 -53.05 -17.61 11.54
C MET A 1 -52.56 -18.98 11.08
N ARG A 2 -53.43 -19.80 10.50
CA ARG A 2 -53.01 -20.96 9.70
C ARG A 2 -52.41 -20.39 8.42
N PHE A 3 -51.16 -20.70 8.12
CA PHE A 3 -50.57 -20.34 6.84
C PHE A 3 -51.30 -21.16 5.75
N ALA A 4 -51.82 -20.48 4.73
CA ALA A 4 -52.28 -21.13 3.51
C ALA A 4 -51.07 -21.82 2.83
N ASN A 5 -51.31 -22.88 2.07
CA ASN A 5 -50.26 -23.69 1.41
C ASN A 5 -49.66 -22.97 0.17
N ASP A 6 -49.59 -21.65 0.21
CA ASP A 6 -49.38 -20.79 -0.93
C ASP A 6 -48.25 -19.81 -0.56
N ILE A 7 -47.21 -19.69 -1.39
CA ILE A 7 -46.16 -18.67 -1.24
C ILE A 7 -46.29 -17.67 -2.39
N GLY A 8 -46.43 -16.38 -2.04
CA GLY A 8 -46.78 -15.33 -2.98
C GLY A 8 -48.25 -14.98 -2.78
N GLY A 9 -48.51 -13.73 -2.41
CA GLY A 9 -49.84 -13.23 -2.11
C GLY A 9 -50.00 -11.82 -2.61
N VAL A 10 -51.25 -11.37 -2.73
CA VAL A 10 -51.55 -9.99 -3.11
C VAL A 10 -51.00 -9.08 -2.02
N GLN A 11 -50.30 -8.00 -2.39
CA GLN A 11 -49.63 -7.09 -1.43
C GLN A 11 -50.57 -6.59 -0.30
N ALA A 12 -51.88 -6.56 -0.57
CA ALA A 12 -52.94 -6.26 0.39
C ALA A 12 -52.92 -7.15 1.65
N ASP A 13 -52.43 -8.39 1.56
CA ASP A 13 -52.39 -9.34 2.67
C ASP A 13 -51.17 -9.16 3.60
N TYR A 14 -50.20 -8.31 3.20
CA TYR A 14 -48.95 -8.07 3.92
C TYR A 14 -48.64 -6.57 4.04
N PRO A 15 -49.35 -5.82 4.90
CA PRO A 15 -49.34 -4.36 4.92
C PRO A 15 -47.96 -3.72 5.20
N ASP A 16 -47.09 -4.40 5.94
CA ASP A 16 -45.72 -3.92 6.25
C ASP A 16 -44.79 -3.94 5.02
N SER A 17 -45.18 -4.63 3.95
CA SER A 17 -44.39 -4.78 2.72
C SER A 17 -44.69 -3.73 1.65
N LYS A 18 -45.58 -2.78 1.96
CA LYS A 18 -46.01 -1.69 1.07
C LYS A 18 -44.86 -0.79 0.58
N VAL A 19 -43.79 -0.69 1.37
CA VAL A 19 -42.59 0.14 1.08
C VAL A 19 -41.78 -0.38 -0.12
N TYR A 20 -41.98 -1.65 -0.49
CA TYR A 20 -41.21 -2.28 -1.56
C TYR A 20 -41.88 -2.15 -2.94
N GLY A 21 -43.20 -1.93 -3.02
CA GLY A 21 -43.92 -1.75 -4.31
C GLY A 21 -44.42 -3.05 -4.96
N GLU A 22 -45.41 -2.94 -5.85
CA GLU A 22 -46.11 -4.09 -6.48
C GLU A 22 -45.21 -4.93 -7.41
N GLU A 23 -44.13 -4.36 -7.95
CA GLU A 23 -43.20 -5.04 -8.86
C GLU A 23 -42.32 -6.13 -8.18
N TYR A 24 -42.34 -6.20 -6.84
CA TYR A 24 -41.52 -7.15 -6.05
C TYR A 24 -42.29 -8.38 -5.57
N PHE A 25 -43.55 -8.55 -6.00
CA PHE A 25 -44.38 -9.70 -5.65
C PHE A 25 -44.53 -10.65 -6.86
N ASP A 26 -43.97 -11.85 -6.72
CA ASP A 26 -44.20 -12.95 -7.67
C ASP A 26 -45.61 -13.55 -7.44
N PRO A 27 -46.26 -14.10 -8.49
CA PRO A 27 -47.55 -14.78 -8.36
C PRO A 27 -47.46 -16.00 -7.42
N PRO A 28 -48.59 -16.42 -6.81
CA PRO A 28 -48.61 -17.54 -5.87
C PRO A 28 -48.05 -18.83 -6.48
N ILE A 29 -47.21 -19.53 -5.71
CA ILE A 29 -46.68 -20.85 -6.05
C ILE A 29 -47.34 -21.88 -5.10
N GLU A 30 -47.90 -22.94 -5.67
CA GLU A 30 -48.49 -24.06 -4.93
C GLU A 30 -47.41 -24.91 -4.25
N LEU A 31 -47.55 -25.16 -2.95
CA LEU A 31 -46.70 -26.07 -2.19
C LEU A 31 -47.34 -27.46 -2.11
N ASN A 32 -46.66 -28.46 -2.68
CA ASN A 32 -47.08 -29.86 -2.62
C ASN A 32 -46.13 -30.66 -1.72
N GLY A 33 -46.62 -31.16 -0.59
CA GLY A 33 -45.84 -31.94 0.38
C GLY A 33 -46.68 -32.61 1.47
N ALA A 34 -46.16 -33.68 2.08
CA ALA A 34 -46.85 -34.48 3.10
C ALA A 34 -46.68 -33.98 4.55
N GLU A 35 -45.76 -33.05 4.81
CA GLU A 35 -45.49 -32.49 6.14
C GLU A 35 -45.98 -31.05 6.27
N ALA A 36 -46.50 -30.69 7.44
CA ALA A 36 -46.94 -29.34 7.76
C ALA A 36 -45.73 -28.41 7.93
N ILE A 37 -45.67 -27.34 7.14
CA ILE A 37 -44.58 -26.35 7.17
C ILE A 37 -44.89 -25.29 8.24
N GLU A 38 -44.06 -25.20 9.29
CA GLU A 38 -44.28 -24.22 10.37
C GLU A 38 -43.91 -22.77 9.97
N LYS A 39 -42.90 -22.59 9.11
CA LYS A 39 -42.49 -21.25 8.63
C LYS A 39 -41.66 -21.35 7.35
N PHE A 40 -42.19 -20.84 6.24
CA PHE A 40 -41.48 -20.67 4.98
C PHE A 40 -41.60 -19.21 4.54
N THR A 41 -40.47 -18.54 4.31
CA THR A 41 -40.49 -17.08 4.15
C THR A 41 -40.85 -16.65 2.73
N TRP A 42 -40.11 -17.13 1.71
CA TRP A 42 -40.41 -17.04 0.26
C TRP A 42 -39.20 -17.56 -0.55
N ILE A 43 -39.38 -17.91 -1.82
CA ILE A 43 -38.29 -18.19 -2.79
C ILE A 43 -38.57 -17.37 -4.06
N ARG A 44 -37.64 -16.52 -4.48
CA ARG A 44 -37.79 -15.70 -5.69
C ARG A 44 -37.25 -16.42 -6.92
N GLY A 45 -37.98 -16.37 -8.03
CA GLY A 45 -37.52 -16.87 -9.32
C GLY A 45 -37.64 -18.38 -9.52
N ALA A 46 -38.16 -19.12 -8.52
CA ALA A 46 -38.50 -20.53 -8.67
C ALA A 46 -39.73 -20.70 -9.56
N GLU A 47 -39.70 -21.72 -10.40
CA GLU A 47 -40.84 -22.21 -11.18
C GLU A 47 -41.65 -23.23 -10.38
N ARG A 48 -40.97 -24.09 -9.61
CA ARG A 48 -41.61 -25.10 -8.75
C ARG A 48 -40.76 -25.39 -7.53
N VAL A 49 -41.42 -25.62 -6.39
CA VAL A 49 -40.77 -26.02 -5.14
C VAL A 49 -41.45 -27.26 -4.59
N THR A 50 -40.71 -28.35 -4.44
CA THR A 50 -41.19 -29.61 -3.86
C THR A 50 -40.41 -29.90 -2.59
N ILE A 51 -41.10 -29.93 -1.44
CA ILE A 51 -40.46 -30.15 -0.13
C ILE A 51 -40.69 -31.60 0.28
N GLY A 52 -39.62 -32.40 0.28
CA GLY A 52 -39.62 -33.78 0.77
C GLY A 52 -39.03 -33.93 2.17
N PRO A 53 -39.20 -35.09 2.81
CA PRO A 53 -38.74 -35.36 4.18
C PRO A 53 -37.21 -35.44 4.34
N LYS A 54 -36.48 -35.64 3.22
CA LYS A 54 -35.01 -35.67 3.20
C LYS A 54 -34.40 -34.57 2.33
N ASP A 55 -35.08 -34.22 1.24
CA ASP A 55 -34.58 -33.30 0.23
C ASP A 55 -35.65 -32.26 -0.14
N THR A 56 -35.22 -31.03 -0.39
CA THR A 56 -36.05 -29.99 -1.03
C THR A 56 -35.58 -29.82 -2.47
N VAL A 57 -36.49 -29.97 -3.43
CA VAL A 57 -36.23 -29.78 -4.86
C VAL A 57 -36.79 -28.42 -5.28
N ILE A 58 -35.95 -27.59 -5.88
CA ILE A 58 -36.34 -26.28 -6.42
C ILE A 58 -36.03 -26.29 -7.91
N GLU A 59 -37.04 -26.07 -8.73
CA GLU A 59 -36.91 -25.90 -10.16
C GLU A 59 -37.02 -24.41 -10.48
N TRP A 60 -36.16 -23.92 -11.37
CA TRP A 60 -36.20 -22.55 -11.81
C TRP A 60 -35.65 -22.43 -13.23
N TRP A 61 -36.07 -21.36 -13.90
CA TRP A 61 -35.54 -21.00 -15.20
C TRP A 61 -34.11 -20.49 -15.06
N GLY A 62 -33.14 -21.17 -15.66
CA GLY A 62 -31.70 -20.86 -15.48
C GLY A 62 -31.24 -19.46 -15.95
N TRP A 63 -32.14 -18.64 -16.52
CA TRP A 63 -31.91 -17.24 -16.87
C TRP A 63 -32.48 -16.24 -15.85
N ARG A 64 -33.27 -16.69 -14.88
CA ARG A 64 -33.76 -15.88 -13.75
C ARG A 64 -32.84 -16.05 -12.54
N ASP A 65 -32.67 -14.97 -11.79
CA ASP A 65 -31.98 -15.02 -10.50
C ASP A 65 -32.85 -15.81 -9.51
N LEU A 66 -32.28 -16.87 -8.92
CA LEU A 66 -32.88 -17.62 -7.83
C LEU A 66 -32.43 -17.02 -6.49
N VAL A 67 -33.37 -16.59 -5.65
CA VAL A 67 -33.07 -16.05 -4.30
C VAL A 67 -33.77 -16.91 -3.24
N ILE A 68 -32.99 -17.51 -2.34
CA ILE A 68 -33.50 -18.36 -1.25
C ILE A 68 -33.18 -17.73 0.12
N PRO A 69 -34.06 -16.87 0.66
CA PRO A 69 -33.89 -16.34 2.00
C PRO A 69 -34.43 -17.34 3.04
N LYS A 70 -33.49 -18.07 3.65
CA LYS A 70 -33.65 -18.78 4.94
C LYS A 70 -34.60 -19.99 4.90
N LEU A 71 -34.01 -21.18 4.74
CA LEU A 71 -34.71 -22.46 4.96
C LEU A 71 -34.52 -22.90 6.43
N ARG A 72 -35.60 -23.04 7.20
CA ARG A 72 -35.54 -23.53 8.59
C ARG A 72 -36.31 -24.84 8.70
N ILE A 73 -35.62 -25.95 8.53
CA ILE A 73 -36.13 -27.30 8.82
C ILE A 73 -35.59 -27.68 10.22
N ARG A 74 -36.39 -28.42 11.01
CA ARG A 74 -36.28 -28.65 12.46
C ARG A 74 -34.88 -28.46 13.12
N PRO A 75 -34.79 -27.83 14.31
CA PRO A 75 -33.55 -27.24 14.84
C PRO A 75 -32.39 -28.18 15.23
N GLN A 76 -32.50 -29.50 15.07
CA GLN A 76 -31.58 -30.45 15.72
C GLN A 76 -30.78 -31.36 14.79
N ALA A 77 -30.87 -31.20 13.45
CA ALA A 77 -30.05 -31.97 12.51
C ALA A 77 -29.38 -31.09 11.46
N LYS A 78 -28.12 -31.38 11.12
CA LYS A 78 -27.42 -30.75 9.99
C LYS A 78 -28.16 -31.11 8.70
N VAL A 79 -28.74 -30.12 8.04
CA VAL A 79 -29.39 -30.31 6.74
C VAL A 79 -28.32 -30.11 5.64
N LYS A 80 -28.18 -31.08 4.74
CA LYS A 80 -27.43 -30.90 3.48
C LYS A 80 -28.42 -30.43 2.43
N ALA A 81 -28.17 -29.27 1.81
CA ALA A 81 -28.87 -28.87 0.60
C ALA A 81 -28.05 -29.37 -0.61
N LEU A 82 -28.65 -30.21 -1.44
CA LEU A 82 -28.08 -30.62 -2.72
C LEU A 82 -28.77 -29.82 -3.82
N LEU A 83 -28.03 -28.95 -4.50
CA LEU A 83 -28.53 -28.21 -5.66
C LEU A 83 -28.30 -29.05 -6.91
N THR A 84 -29.36 -29.64 -7.44
CA THR A 84 -29.32 -30.43 -8.68
C THR A 84 -30.00 -29.63 -9.79
N ILE A 85 -29.31 -29.42 -10.92
CA ILE A 85 -29.85 -28.69 -12.08
C ILE A 85 -30.22 -29.71 -13.16
N PRO A 86 -31.51 -30.04 -13.39
CA PRO A 86 -31.91 -31.01 -14.40
C PRO A 86 -31.71 -30.48 -15.83
N GLY A 87 -31.34 -31.34 -16.77
CA GLY A 87 -31.37 -31.05 -18.21
C GLY A 87 -30.25 -30.15 -18.77
N VAL A 88 -29.25 -29.79 -17.97
CA VAL A 88 -28.08 -29.05 -18.48
C VAL A 88 -26.96 -30.05 -18.76
N ILE A 89 -26.57 -30.19 -20.03
CA ILE A 89 -25.27 -30.79 -20.38
C ILE A 89 -24.19 -29.81 -19.91
N ILE A 90 -23.78 -29.99 -18.65
CA ILE A 90 -22.63 -29.35 -18.07
C ILE A 90 -21.44 -30.22 -18.46
N THR A 91 -20.80 -29.94 -19.60
CA THR A 91 -19.44 -30.46 -19.86
C THR A 91 -18.45 -29.66 -19.02
N VAL A 92 -18.62 -29.70 -17.71
CA VAL A 92 -17.55 -29.35 -16.77
C VAL A 92 -16.91 -30.69 -16.47
N SER A 93 -15.63 -30.82 -16.81
CA SER A 93 -14.87 -32.07 -16.64
C SER A 93 -14.83 -32.58 -15.19
N GLN A 94 -15.46 -31.89 -14.23
CA GLN A 94 -15.71 -32.30 -12.87
C GLN A 94 -17.06 -31.74 -12.34
N PRO A 95 -17.77 -32.44 -11.44
CA PRO A 95 -19.02 -31.96 -10.86
C PRO A 95 -18.84 -30.66 -10.05
N PHE A 96 -19.77 -29.71 -10.24
CA PHE A 96 -19.84 -28.50 -9.42
C PHE A 96 -20.36 -28.85 -8.02
N VAL A 97 -19.53 -28.63 -6.99
CA VAL A 97 -19.89 -28.86 -5.58
C VAL A 97 -19.83 -27.52 -4.83
N ALA A 98 -20.98 -26.93 -4.53
CA ALA A 98 -21.07 -25.79 -3.62
C ALA A 98 -21.18 -26.28 -2.17
N ARG A 99 -20.19 -25.96 -1.32
CA ARG A 99 -20.28 -26.19 0.13
C ARG A 99 -20.82 -24.93 0.80
N VAL A 100 -22.05 -25.00 1.31
CA VAL A 100 -22.63 -23.95 2.16
C VAL A 100 -22.32 -24.30 3.61
N GLN A 101 -21.61 -23.43 4.32
CA GLN A 101 -21.38 -23.57 5.76
C GLN A 101 -22.22 -22.53 6.51
N GLN A 102 -22.90 -22.97 7.56
CA GLN A 102 -23.61 -22.11 8.50
C GLN A 102 -22.71 -21.89 9.72
N TYR A 103 -22.33 -20.63 10.00
CA TYR A 103 -21.72 -20.27 11.28
C TYR A 103 -22.83 -20.09 12.33
N ALA A 104 -22.58 -20.59 13.53
CA ALA A 104 -23.59 -20.82 14.57
C ALA A 104 -24.01 -19.56 15.35
N ASP A 105 -23.57 -18.36 14.98
CA ASP A 105 -23.72 -17.14 15.77
C ASP A 105 -24.87 -16.23 15.30
N GLY A 106 -26.01 -16.80 14.93
CA GLY A 106 -27.32 -16.13 15.03
C GLY A 106 -27.53 -14.79 14.28
N ARG A 107 -26.59 -14.28 13.49
CA ARG A 107 -26.71 -12.99 12.79
C ARG A 107 -26.25 -13.13 11.34
N HIS A 108 -27.26 -13.14 10.46
CA HIS A 108 -27.23 -12.85 9.02
C HIS A 108 -26.15 -13.55 8.18
N VAL A 109 -26.57 -14.58 7.43
CA VAL A 109 -25.85 -15.05 6.25
C VAL A 109 -26.56 -14.48 5.02
N GLY A 110 -25.82 -13.74 4.19
CA GLY A 110 -26.31 -13.18 2.93
C GLY A 110 -26.77 -14.28 1.97
N GLY A 111 -27.79 -13.97 1.15
CA GLY A 111 -28.33 -14.89 0.15
C GLY A 111 -27.28 -15.38 -0.84
N ILE A 112 -27.51 -16.55 -1.42
CA ILE A 112 -26.68 -17.10 -2.49
C ILE A 112 -27.23 -16.57 -3.82
N GLN A 113 -26.42 -15.81 -4.57
CA GLN A 113 -26.72 -15.45 -5.96
C GLN A 113 -25.97 -16.40 -6.89
N VAL A 114 -26.69 -17.11 -7.77
CA VAL A 114 -26.10 -17.97 -8.80
C VAL A 114 -26.37 -17.35 -10.16
N THR A 115 -25.33 -16.86 -10.83
CA THR A 115 -25.45 -16.24 -12.17
C THR A 115 -24.77 -17.11 -13.21
N LYS A 116 -25.50 -17.53 -14.26
CA LYS A 116 -24.92 -18.20 -15.43
C LYS A 116 -24.38 -17.13 -16.39
N ARG A 117 -23.08 -17.15 -16.66
CA ARG A 117 -22.42 -16.18 -17.56
C ARG A 117 -21.73 -16.92 -18.71
N HIS A 118 -21.67 -16.29 -19.87
CA HIS A 118 -20.97 -16.84 -21.04
C HIS A 118 -19.47 -17.02 -20.70
N PRO A 119 -18.74 -18.06 -21.18
CA PRO A 119 -17.32 -18.28 -20.83
C PRO A 119 -16.40 -17.11 -21.19
N ARG A 120 -16.78 -16.31 -22.19
CA ARG A 120 -16.06 -15.09 -22.60
C ARG A 120 -16.54 -13.81 -21.88
N TRP A 121 -17.58 -13.89 -21.06
CA TRP A 121 -18.05 -12.74 -20.29
C TRP A 121 -17.00 -12.38 -19.25
N LYS A 122 -16.58 -11.13 -19.26
CA LYS A 122 -15.80 -10.52 -18.20
C LYS A 122 -16.67 -9.43 -17.58
N PRO A 123 -16.73 -9.30 -16.24
CA PRO A 123 -17.38 -8.15 -15.65
C PRO A 123 -16.70 -6.90 -16.20
N GLU A 124 -17.48 -5.83 -16.43
CA GLU A 124 -16.85 -4.52 -16.56
C GLU A 124 -15.98 -4.31 -15.32
N PRO A 125 -14.69 -4.02 -15.49
CA PRO A 125 -13.83 -3.79 -14.36
C PRO A 125 -14.34 -2.56 -13.63
N LYS A 126 -14.96 -2.76 -12.46
CA LYS A 126 -15.31 -1.65 -11.59
C LYS A 126 -14.01 -0.97 -11.19
N PRO A 127 -13.91 0.36 -11.34
CA PRO A 127 -12.71 1.08 -10.93
C PRO A 127 -12.49 0.82 -9.44
N GLN A 128 -11.34 0.25 -9.12
CA GLN A 128 -10.92 0.06 -7.74
C GLN A 128 -10.33 1.38 -7.26
N LEU A 129 -11.06 2.10 -6.41
CA LEU A 129 -10.70 3.46 -6.00
C LEU A 129 -10.34 3.50 -4.51
N TYR A 130 -9.49 4.45 -4.11
CA TYR A 130 -9.15 4.74 -2.72
C TYR A 130 -9.11 6.26 -2.48
N ALA A 131 -9.17 6.66 -1.21
CA ALA A 131 -8.98 8.05 -0.80
C ALA A 131 -7.61 8.21 -0.13
N LEU A 132 -6.94 9.32 -0.39
CA LEU A 132 -5.62 9.66 0.13
C LEU A 132 -5.69 10.94 0.95
N PHE A 133 -5.36 10.84 2.24
CA PHE A 133 -5.19 11.96 3.13
C PHE A 133 -3.75 12.01 3.64
N LEU A 134 -3.05 13.10 3.31
CA LEU A 134 -1.69 13.35 3.76
C LEU A 134 -1.62 14.64 4.56
N ARG A 135 -0.80 14.63 5.61
CA ARG A 135 -0.44 15.83 6.35
C ARG A 135 1.06 15.99 6.42
N VAL A 136 1.58 17.12 5.97
CA VAL A 136 3.00 17.46 5.97
C VAL A 136 3.24 18.52 7.04
N ILE A 137 4.11 18.20 7.98
CA ILE A 137 4.47 19.08 9.10
C ILE A 137 5.98 19.19 9.25
N ASP A 138 6.41 20.29 9.83
CA ASP A 138 7.78 20.48 10.28
C ASP A 138 8.03 19.56 11.47
N GLY A 139 9.03 18.69 11.36
CA GLY A 139 9.33 17.67 12.37
C GLY A 139 9.64 18.27 13.74
N ARG A 140 10.27 19.46 13.79
CA ARG A 140 10.68 20.13 15.02
C ARG A 140 9.53 20.90 15.65
N THR A 141 8.83 21.73 14.87
CA THR A 141 7.80 22.64 15.40
C THR A 141 6.38 22.08 15.35
N ARG A 142 6.18 20.96 14.65
CA ARG A 142 4.88 20.34 14.34
C ARG A 142 3.91 21.24 13.59
N ARG A 143 4.36 22.40 13.12
CA ARG A 143 3.56 23.32 12.30
C ARG A 143 3.36 22.75 10.92
N ALA A 144 2.22 23.06 10.31
CA ALA A 144 1.95 22.74 8.93
C ALA A 144 3.02 23.32 8.00
N ILE A 145 3.42 22.54 6.99
CA ILE A 145 4.24 23.04 5.89
C ILE A 145 3.30 23.20 4.69
N PRO A 146 2.91 24.44 4.33
CA PRO A 146 2.14 24.68 3.12
C PRO A 146 3.03 24.59 1.87
N GLU A 147 2.40 24.40 0.72
CA GLU A 147 3.06 24.34 -0.60
C GLU A 147 4.17 23.28 -0.70
N ALA A 148 4.15 22.25 0.15
CA ALA A 148 4.97 21.07 -0.08
C ALA A 148 4.42 20.32 -1.29
N GLU A 149 5.31 20.01 -2.23
CA GLU A 149 5.00 19.22 -3.40
C GLU A 149 4.88 17.76 -2.99
N VAL A 150 3.79 17.12 -3.39
CA VAL A 150 3.51 15.71 -3.15
C VAL A 150 3.33 15.05 -4.51
N THR A 151 4.36 14.33 -4.93
CA THR A 151 4.35 13.58 -6.19
C THR A 151 3.95 12.14 -5.92
N LEU A 152 2.80 11.75 -6.48
CA LEU A 152 2.30 10.38 -6.50
C LEU A 152 2.80 9.68 -7.76
N ARG A 153 3.40 8.50 -7.58
CA ARG A 153 3.87 7.63 -8.65
C ARG A 153 3.20 6.27 -8.56
N THR A 154 2.88 5.69 -9.71
CA THR A 154 2.34 4.33 -9.84
C THR A 154 3.38 3.39 -10.41
N TRP A 155 3.40 2.15 -9.91
CA TRP A 155 4.18 1.09 -10.49
C TRP A 155 3.65 0.67 -11.86
N ASP A 156 4.51 0.71 -12.87
CA ASP A 156 4.23 0.30 -14.25
C ASP A 156 4.95 -1.01 -14.55
N ASP A 157 4.19 -2.11 -14.59
CA ASP A 157 4.69 -3.49 -14.78
C ASP A 157 5.55 -3.69 -16.06
N PRO A 158 5.20 -3.12 -17.24
CA PRO A 158 6.06 -3.21 -18.43
C PRO A 158 7.39 -2.44 -18.32
N LYS A 159 7.52 -1.45 -17.42
CA LYS A 159 8.74 -0.65 -17.24
C LYS A 159 9.52 -1.00 -15.97
N LYS A 160 9.00 -1.91 -15.13
CA LYS A 160 9.57 -2.31 -13.83
C LYS A 160 10.02 -1.12 -12.98
N GLY A 161 9.18 -0.10 -12.88
CA GLY A 161 9.52 1.12 -12.15
C GLY A 161 8.31 1.99 -11.84
N PHE A 162 8.55 3.04 -11.04
CA PHE A 162 7.55 4.04 -10.71
C PHE A 162 7.51 5.13 -11.78
N ILE A 163 6.33 5.35 -12.37
CA ILE A 163 6.07 6.47 -13.29
C ILE A 163 5.25 7.57 -12.58
N PRO A 164 5.48 8.85 -12.91
CA PRO A 164 4.63 9.93 -12.41
C PRO A 164 3.15 9.69 -12.76
N GLU A 165 2.28 9.88 -11.78
CA GLU A 165 0.83 9.77 -11.94
C GLU A 165 0.15 11.12 -11.70
N ALA A 166 0.47 11.76 -10.58
CA ALA A 166 -0.10 13.05 -10.21
C ALA A 166 0.83 13.82 -9.28
N THR A 167 0.73 15.14 -9.29
CA THR A 167 1.41 16.02 -8.34
C THR A 167 0.39 16.91 -7.66
N PHE A 168 0.48 17.01 -6.35
CA PHE A 168 -0.37 17.85 -5.50
C PHE A 168 0.49 18.81 -4.69
N PHE A 169 -0.13 19.87 -4.19
CA PHE A 169 0.51 20.79 -3.24
C PHE A 169 -0.31 20.82 -1.96
N THR A 170 0.37 20.78 -0.82
CA THR A 170 -0.31 20.91 0.46
C THR A 170 -0.92 22.31 0.61
N ASN A 171 -2.15 22.39 1.12
CA ASN A 171 -2.80 23.67 1.43
C ASN A 171 -2.17 24.38 2.65
N GLY A 172 -2.77 25.50 3.09
CA GLY A 172 -2.33 26.27 4.26
C GLY A 172 -2.21 25.47 5.57
N MET A 173 -2.90 24.33 5.67
CA MET A 173 -2.86 23.42 6.82
C MET A 173 -1.87 22.27 6.64
N GLY A 174 -1.10 22.27 5.54
CA GLY A 174 -0.15 21.21 5.22
C GLY A 174 -0.85 19.94 4.74
N ILE A 175 -2.06 20.01 4.18
CA ILE A 175 -2.89 18.85 3.85
C ILE A 175 -3.01 18.66 2.34
N VAL A 176 -2.96 17.40 1.90
CA VAL A 176 -3.47 16.91 0.62
C VAL A 176 -4.58 15.91 0.92
N ASP A 177 -5.77 16.15 0.39
CA ASP A 177 -6.94 15.28 0.54
C ASP A 177 -7.55 15.05 -0.84
N VAL A 178 -7.42 13.82 -1.34
CA VAL A 178 -7.80 13.44 -2.70
C VAL A 178 -8.62 12.16 -2.64
N ALA A 179 -9.84 12.22 -3.16
CA ALA A 179 -10.71 11.06 -3.33
C ALA A 179 -10.50 10.41 -4.71
N ASP A 180 -11.08 9.22 -4.87
CA ASP A 180 -11.24 8.55 -6.16
C ASP A 180 -9.94 8.28 -6.94
N LEU A 181 -8.83 8.06 -6.23
CA LEU A 181 -7.57 7.67 -6.85
C LEU A 181 -7.62 6.18 -7.28
N PRO A 182 -7.09 5.83 -8.46
CA PRO A 182 -7.08 4.45 -8.92
C PRO A 182 -6.11 3.60 -8.09
N CYS A 183 -6.58 2.45 -7.61
CA CYS A 183 -5.74 1.46 -6.99
C CYS A 183 -4.73 0.91 -8.00
N SER A 184 -3.55 0.56 -7.50
CA SER A 184 -2.51 -0.16 -8.25
C SER A 184 -1.80 -1.09 -7.28
N ASP A 185 -0.96 -1.98 -7.80
CA ASP A 185 -0.21 -2.91 -6.94
C ASP A 185 0.72 -2.18 -5.97
N LYS A 186 1.29 -1.05 -6.42
CA LYS A 186 2.23 -0.25 -5.62
C LYS A 186 2.11 1.22 -6.01
N LYS A 187 2.10 2.06 -4.98
CA LYS A 187 2.20 3.51 -5.06
C LYS A 187 3.44 3.97 -4.32
N LEU A 188 4.08 5.02 -4.84
CA LEU A 188 5.17 5.72 -4.16
C LEU A 188 4.78 7.18 -4.05
N ILE A 189 4.88 7.73 -2.84
CA ILE A 189 4.75 9.16 -2.57
C ILE A 189 6.13 9.72 -2.32
N LEU A 190 6.44 10.81 -3.00
CA LEU A 190 7.60 11.66 -2.74
C LEU A 190 7.08 13.02 -2.27
N VAL A 191 7.55 13.47 -1.11
CA VAL A 191 7.22 14.78 -0.54
C VAL A 191 8.46 15.65 -0.53
N GLU A 192 8.38 16.80 -1.20
CA GLU A 192 9.48 17.72 -1.39
C GLU A 192 9.08 19.15 -1.05
N ARG A 193 9.97 19.84 -0.32
CA ARG A 193 9.85 21.28 -0.08
C ARG A 193 11.19 21.81 0.37
N SER A 194 11.80 22.73 -0.36
CA SER A 194 12.98 23.45 0.13
C SER A 194 12.60 24.35 1.31
N PRO A 195 13.40 24.41 2.41
CA PRO A 195 14.72 23.80 2.59
C PRO A 195 14.72 22.46 3.34
N TRP A 196 13.62 21.70 3.37
CA TRP A 196 13.54 20.43 4.08
C TRP A 196 14.06 19.25 3.25
N ILE A 197 14.45 18.18 3.95
CA ILE A 197 14.86 16.90 3.37
C ILE A 197 13.63 16.20 2.76
N PRO A 198 13.72 15.69 1.51
CA PRO A 198 12.66 14.90 0.89
C PRO A 198 12.28 13.65 1.69
N ARG A 199 11.00 13.27 1.66
CA ARG A 199 10.50 12.02 2.27
C ARG A 199 9.84 11.13 1.23
N THR A 200 10.13 9.84 1.28
CA THR A 200 9.54 8.83 0.40
C THR A 200 8.70 7.85 1.21
N TRP A 201 7.59 7.38 0.63
CA TRP A 201 6.76 6.35 1.23
C TRP A 201 6.12 5.47 0.18
N ARG A 202 6.39 4.18 0.26
CA ARG A 202 5.78 3.16 -0.59
C ARG A 202 4.63 2.48 0.13
N PHE A 203 3.51 2.28 -0.56
CA PHE A 203 2.35 1.56 -0.04
C PHE A 203 1.56 0.87 -1.15
N ARG A 204 0.62 0.00 -0.77
CA ARG A 204 -0.36 -0.62 -1.66
C ARG A 204 -1.76 -0.19 -1.21
N PRO A 205 -2.48 0.67 -1.95
CA PRO A 205 -3.86 1.00 -1.64
C PRO A 205 -4.78 -0.20 -1.88
N LEU A 206 -5.77 -0.38 -1.01
CA LEU A 206 -6.85 -1.34 -1.20
C LEU A 206 -8.14 -0.62 -1.65
N PRO A 207 -9.04 -1.28 -2.42
CA PRO A 207 -10.30 -0.68 -2.84
C PRO A 207 -11.14 -0.22 -1.63
N GLY A 208 -11.64 1.02 -1.68
CA GLY A 208 -12.43 1.65 -0.62
C GLY A 208 -11.61 2.13 0.59
N GLN A 209 -10.28 1.97 0.59
CA GLN A 209 -9.44 2.35 1.72
C GLN A 209 -9.32 3.88 1.82
N ASN A 210 -9.38 4.40 3.05
CA ASN A 210 -8.92 5.76 3.37
C ASN A 210 -7.47 5.67 3.86
N VAL A 211 -6.52 5.94 2.96
CA VAL A 211 -5.08 5.91 3.23
C VAL A 211 -4.68 7.21 3.92
N ARG A 212 -4.13 7.10 5.13
CA ARG A 212 -3.71 8.25 5.94
C ARG A 212 -2.23 8.19 6.28
N LYS A 213 -1.50 9.28 6.06
CA LYS A 213 -0.09 9.39 6.45
C LYS A 213 0.27 10.81 6.87
N ILE A 214 1.05 10.90 7.95
CA ILE A 214 1.68 12.14 8.38
C ILE A 214 3.16 12.07 7.97
N PHE A 215 3.61 13.06 7.21
CA PHE A 215 5.01 13.28 6.88
C PHE A 215 5.59 14.35 7.79
N ARG A 216 6.72 14.02 8.41
CA ARG A 216 7.53 14.97 9.17
C ARG A 216 8.78 15.28 8.38
N LEU A 217 8.85 16.51 7.91
CA LEU A 217 10.02 16.98 7.17
C LEU A 217 10.98 17.67 8.13
N TRP A 218 12.26 17.42 7.94
CA TRP A 218 13.33 17.95 8.78
C TRP A 218 14.25 18.82 7.95
N LYS A 219 14.69 19.94 8.50
CA LYS A 219 15.67 20.78 7.82
C LYS A 219 17.03 20.11 7.95
N PRO A 220 17.76 19.87 6.85
CA PRO A 220 19.06 19.24 6.93
C PRO A 220 20.06 20.18 7.60
N THR A 221 20.97 19.60 8.36
CA THR A 221 22.25 20.25 8.67
C THR A 221 23.15 20.08 7.45
N LYS A 222 23.37 21.17 6.71
CA LYS A 222 24.26 21.15 5.54
C LYS A 222 25.70 20.97 5.98
N GLN A 223 26.44 20.18 5.21
CA GLN A 223 27.87 19.98 5.32
C GLN A 223 28.50 20.11 3.93
N THR A 224 29.81 20.28 3.89
CA THR A 224 30.58 20.31 2.65
C THR A 224 31.70 19.30 2.76
N ILE A 225 31.95 18.59 1.67
CA ILE A 225 33.02 17.59 1.62
C ILE A 225 33.86 17.77 0.37
N PRO A 226 35.17 17.45 0.44
CA PRO A 226 35.98 17.33 -0.76
C PRO A 226 35.52 16.10 -1.56
N TYR A 227 35.44 16.27 -2.87
CA TYR A 227 35.04 15.26 -3.83
C TYR A 227 35.94 15.35 -5.07
N VAL A 228 36.47 14.21 -5.50
CA VAL A 228 37.31 14.13 -6.70
C VAL A 228 36.40 13.93 -7.91
N TRP A 229 36.39 14.92 -8.80
CA TRP A 229 35.64 14.90 -10.05
C TRP A 229 36.08 13.73 -10.94
N ARG A 230 35.14 12.93 -11.43
CA ARG A 230 35.41 11.72 -12.24
C ARG A 230 35.16 11.98 -13.71
N LEU A 231 35.68 11.09 -14.55
CA LEU A 231 35.49 11.16 -16.00
C LEU A 231 34.01 11.11 -16.41
N GLN A 232 33.21 10.28 -15.73
CA GLN A 232 31.79 10.16 -16.01
C GLN A 232 30.90 11.19 -15.28
N ASP A 233 31.47 12.05 -14.44
CA ASP A 233 30.66 13.00 -13.67
C ASP A 233 30.15 14.14 -14.54
N THR A 234 28.90 14.52 -14.33
CA THR A 234 28.33 15.73 -14.92
C THR A 234 27.91 16.71 -13.83
N LEU A 235 27.97 18.00 -14.13
CA LEU A 235 27.50 19.04 -13.20
C LEU A 235 26.01 18.89 -12.88
N HIS A 236 25.22 18.35 -13.81
CA HIS A 236 23.82 18.05 -13.56
C HIS A 236 23.68 16.94 -12.50
N ASP A 237 24.43 15.85 -12.64
CA ASP A 237 24.35 14.71 -11.73
C ASP A 237 24.82 15.08 -10.32
N ILE A 238 25.94 15.82 -10.19
CA ILE A 238 26.42 16.27 -8.88
C ILE A 238 25.46 17.29 -8.26
N ALA A 239 24.85 18.17 -9.06
CA ALA A 239 23.82 19.08 -8.56
C ALA A 239 22.61 18.32 -8.00
N THR A 240 22.10 17.33 -8.74
CA THR A 240 20.99 16.47 -8.29
C THR A 240 21.36 15.66 -7.06
N LEU A 241 22.52 15.00 -7.06
CA LEU A 241 23.04 14.21 -5.94
C LEU A 241 23.11 15.00 -4.63
N THR A 242 23.42 16.29 -4.74
CA THR A 242 23.63 17.19 -3.60
C THR A 242 22.41 18.04 -3.27
N GLY A 243 21.28 17.83 -3.97
CA GLY A 243 20.05 18.61 -3.82
C GLY A 243 20.27 20.12 -4.05
N SER A 244 21.24 20.49 -4.90
CA SER A 244 21.67 21.86 -5.13
C SER A 244 21.52 22.25 -6.61
N SER A 245 21.52 23.54 -6.92
CA SER A 245 21.55 23.96 -8.32
C SER A 245 22.96 23.88 -8.89
N ARG A 246 23.07 23.65 -10.21
CA ARG A 246 24.36 23.67 -10.93
C ARG A 246 25.17 24.94 -10.65
N ILE A 247 24.48 26.09 -10.60
CA ILE A 247 25.07 27.39 -10.29
C ILE A 247 25.58 27.44 -8.85
N ALA A 248 24.85 26.85 -7.89
CA ALA A 248 25.30 26.80 -6.50
C ALA A 248 26.57 25.97 -6.35
N VAL A 249 26.69 24.82 -7.04
CA VAL A 249 27.91 23.98 -7.05
C VAL A 249 29.10 24.75 -7.64
N LEU A 250 28.93 25.43 -8.78
CA LEU A 250 30.00 26.24 -9.38
C LEU A 250 30.43 27.40 -8.46
N ARG A 251 29.47 28.14 -7.90
CA ARG A 251 29.74 29.27 -6.99
C ARG A 251 30.47 28.83 -5.74
N MET A 252 30.09 27.69 -5.14
CA MET A 252 30.76 27.12 -3.97
C MET A 252 32.24 26.86 -4.25
N ASN A 253 32.55 26.40 -5.46
CA ASN A 253 33.91 26.08 -5.90
C ASN A 253 34.64 27.23 -6.58
N ARG A 254 34.06 28.43 -6.61
CA ARG A 254 34.62 29.61 -7.30
C ARG A 254 34.93 29.37 -8.79
N LEU A 255 34.17 28.47 -9.42
CA LEU A 255 34.28 28.16 -10.84
C LEU A 255 33.35 29.06 -11.66
N ARG A 256 33.80 29.46 -12.85
CA ARG A 256 33.01 30.29 -13.79
C ARG A 256 32.14 29.42 -14.69
N SER A 257 32.63 28.24 -15.08
CA SER A 257 31.92 27.33 -15.97
C SER A 257 32.20 25.85 -15.68
N ALA A 258 31.31 24.98 -16.17
CA ALA A 258 31.47 23.54 -16.09
C ALA A 258 32.72 23.02 -16.83
N SER A 259 33.26 23.77 -17.80
CA SER A 259 34.47 23.38 -18.54
C SER A 259 35.74 23.34 -17.69
N GLU A 260 35.72 23.96 -16.51
CA GLU A 260 36.84 23.92 -15.55
C GLU A 260 36.86 22.62 -14.72
N LEU A 261 35.79 21.82 -14.78
CA LEU A 261 35.68 20.54 -14.08
C LEU A 261 36.34 19.44 -14.92
N THR A 262 37.62 19.21 -14.67
CA THR A 262 38.38 18.11 -15.29
C THR A 262 38.51 16.92 -14.35
N PRO A 263 38.56 15.68 -14.87
CA PRO A 263 38.74 14.50 -14.04
C PRO A 263 40.00 14.60 -13.16
N GLY A 264 39.88 14.24 -11.89
CA GLY A 264 40.93 14.38 -10.88
C GLY A 264 40.89 15.70 -10.10
N THR A 265 40.13 16.71 -10.57
CA THR A 265 39.96 17.97 -9.83
C THR A 265 39.20 17.72 -8.53
N THR A 266 39.73 18.20 -7.40
CA THR A 266 39.00 18.16 -6.13
C THR A 266 38.10 19.39 -6.01
N ILE A 267 36.82 19.16 -5.81
CA ILE A 267 35.81 20.19 -5.57
C ILE A 267 35.10 19.95 -4.25
N ASP A 268 34.61 21.01 -3.65
CA ASP A 268 33.71 20.99 -2.51
C ASP A 268 32.27 20.74 -2.98
N ILE A 269 31.64 19.68 -2.50
CA ILE A 269 30.23 19.40 -2.78
C ILE A 269 29.40 19.49 -1.50
N PRO A 270 28.18 20.07 -1.56
CA PRO A 270 27.28 20.06 -0.42
C PRO A 270 26.74 18.64 -0.17
N CYS A 271 26.59 18.27 1.08
CA CYS A 271 25.84 17.10 1.51
C CYS A 271 25.05 17.43 2.77
N PHE A 272 24.32 16.46 3.31
CA PHE A 272 23.66 16.62 4.60
C PHE A 272 24.36 15.78 5.66
N ALA A 273 24.45 16.31 6.88
CA ALA A 273 24.86 15.53 8.02
C ALA A 273 23.90 14.33 8.18
N ALA A 274 24.46 13.15 8.43
CA ALA A 274 23.66 11.96 8.68
C ALA A 274 23.02 12.03 10.06
N ILE A 275 21.84 12.65 10.13
CA ILE A 275 20.99 12.73 11.32
C ILE A 275 19.73 11.92 11.04
N HIS A 276 19.65 10.73 11.63
CA HIS A 276 18.46 9.90 11.60
C HIS A 276 17.47 10.44 12.63
N HIS A 277 16.21 10.59 12.22
CA HIS A 277 15.14 10.96 13.14
C HIS A 277 14.40 9.68 13.49
N VAL A 278 14.49 9.26 14.75
CA VAL A 278 13.99 7.98 15.23
C VAL A 278 12.51 7.82 14.88
N GLU A 279 12.18 6.76 14.16
CA GLU A 279 10.82 6.44 13.76
C GLU A 279 10.19 5.42 14.72
N ALA A 280 8.86 5.25 14.64
CA ALA A 280 8.18 4.25 15.44
C ALA A 280 8.78 2.85 15.20
N ARG A 281 9.09 2.14 16.30
CA ARG A 281 9.72 0.80 16.32
C ARG A 281 11.20 0.77 15.95
N ASP A 282 11.85 1.91 15.84
CA ASP A 282 13.31 1.95 15.86
C ASP A 282 13.82 1.58 17.26
N THR A 283 14.94 0.86 17.29
CA THR A 283 15.74 0.59 18.49
C THR A 283 17.19 0.89 18.14
N LEU A 284 18.01 1.24 19.14
CA LEU A 284 19.39 1.60 18.87
C LEU A 284 20.15 0.43 18.23
N GLU A 285 19.88 -0.80 18.67
CA GLU A 285 20.44 -2.04 18.13
C GLU A 285 20.12 -2.22 16.65
N ARG A 286 18.87 -1.95 16.24
CA ARG A 286 18.45 -2.11 14.85
C ARG A 286 19.07 -1.05 13.97
N LEU A 287 19.18 0.19 14.47
CA LEU A 287 19.82 1.27 13.75
C LEU A 287 21.33 1.05 13.62
N ALA A 288 22.00 0.59 14.69
CA ALA A 288 23.41 0.22 14.65
C ALA A 288 23.68 -0.87 13.59
N ALA A 289 22.89 -1.94 13.60
CA ALA A 289 22.99 -3.00 12.59
C ALA A 289 22.66 -2.48 11.18
N TYR A 290 21.60 -1.67 11.05
CA TYR A 290 21.18 -1.09 9.77
C TYR A 290 22.19 -0.10 9.20
N PHE A 291 23.02 0.55 10.02
CA PHE A 291 24.11 1.44 9.57
C PHE A 291 25.50 0.81 9.81
N CYS A 292 25.56 -0.52 9.95
CA CYS A 292 26.80 -1.30 10.04
C CYS A 292 27.80 -0.82 11.10
N TYR A 293 27.33 -0.39 12.26
CA TYR A 293 28.18 -0.19 13.43
C TYR A 293 28.46 -1.55 14.10
N ASP A 294 29.75 -1.89 14.26
CA ASP A 294 30.15 -3.13 14.95
C ASP A 294 29.99 -3.06 16.47
N ASP A 295 30.01 -1.85 17.01
CA ASP A 295 29.88 -1.57 18.44
C ASP A 295 28.66 -0.67 18.66
N LEU A 296 27.67 -1.18 19.38
CA LEU A 296 26.49 -0.41 19.77
C LEU A 296 26.87 0.77 20.68
N ASP A 297 27.87 0.58 21.54
CA ASP A 297 28.34 1.63 22.45
C ASP A 297 28.96 2.81 21.69
N GLU A 298 29.51 2.59 20.50
CA GLU A 298 30.00 3.67 19.65
C GLU A 298 28.89 4.64 19.26
N LEU A 299 27.79 4.10 18.72
CA LEU A 299 26.64 4.91 18.33
C LEU A 299 25.98 5.55 19.56
N ALA A 300 25.91 4.82 20.68
CA ALA A 300 25.35 5.32 21.93
C ALA A 300 26.16 6.50 22.49
N ARG A 301 27.50 6.38 22.58
CA ARG A 301 28.41 7.42 23.11
C ARG A 301 28.28 8.73 22.35
N VAL A 302 28.28 8.68 21.02
CA VAL A 302 28.19 9.89 20.17
C VAL A 302 26.85 10.61 20.33
N ASN A 303 25.81 9.88 20.73
CA ASN A 303 24.47 10.42 20.93
C ASN A 303 24.11 10.63 22.41
N ALA A 304 25.08 10.50 23.32
CA ALA A 304 24.88 10.59 24.77
C ALA A 304 23.76 9.67 25.30
N ILE A 305 23.58 8.52 24.67
CA ILE A 305 22.60 7.50 25.07
C ILE A 305 23.29 6.55 26.04
N THR A 306 22.66 6.31 27.20
CA THR A 306 23.14 5.37 28.21
C THR A 306 22.31 4.09 28.22
N LYS A 307 22.85 3.00 28.77
CA LYS A 307 22.10 1.76 28.99
C LYS A 307 20.84 2.06 29.82
N PRO A 308 19.66 1.55 29.45
CA PRO A 308 19.40 0.44 28.52
C PRO A 308 19.17 0.85 27.05
N TYR A 309 19.80 1.92 26.56
CA TYR A 309 19.75 2.41 25.18
C TYR A 309 18.37 2.84 24.71
N THR A 310 17.59 3.44 25.61
CA THR A 310 16.28 3.97 25.28
C THR A 310 16.40 5.13 24.29
N ILE A 311 15.65 5.05 23.21
CA ILE A 311 15.47 6.12 22.22
C ILE A 311 13.98 6.42 22.07
N HIS A 312 13.65 7.67 21.75
CA HIS A 312 12.27 8.14 21.62
C HIS A 312 11.96 8.55 20.19
N GLU A 313 10.70 8.43 19.78
CA GLU A 313 10.25 8.91 18.47
C GLU A 313 10.62 10.38 18.27
N ASP A 314 11.07 10.71 17.07
CA ASP A 314 11.56 12.03 16.65
C ASP A 314 12.85 12.52 17.36
N GLN A 315 13.49 11.68 18.19
CA GLN A 315 14.85 11.94 18.68
C GLN A 315 15.83 12.01 17.50
N GLU A 316 16.70 13.01 17.50
CA GLU A 316 17.80 13.13 16.54
C GLU A 316 18.93 12.18 16.95
N LEU A 317 19.31 11.29 16.03
CA LEU A 317 20.43 10.37 16.18
C LEU A 317 21.48 10.69 15.12
N ARG A 318 22.62 11.21 15.56
CA ARG A 318 23.80 11.45 14.72
C ARG A 318 24.43 10.11 14.36
N LEU A 319 24.71 9.93 13.07
CA LEU A 319 25.37 8.76 12.52
C LEU A 319 26.81 9.14 12.14
N PRO A 320 27.78 9.06 13.08
CA PRO A 320 29.17 9.39 12.79
C PRO A 320 29.75 8.49 11.68
N GLY A 321 30.49 9.09 10.74
CA GLY A 321 31.04 8.34 9.60
C GLY A 321 30.04 8.10 8.46
N TRP A 322 28.84 8.71 8.53
CA TRP A 322 27.85 8.69 7.44
C TRP A 322 27.52 10.10 6.94
N ARG A 323 27.11 10.18 5.69
CA ARG A 323 26.66 11.40 5.01
C ARG A 323 25.41 11.11 4.20
N PHE A 324 24.53 12.09 4.09
CA PHE A 324 23.29 11.95 3.34
C PHE A 324 23.35 12.74 2.03
N PHE A 325 22.88 12.11 0.96
CA PHE A 325 22.76 12.65 -0.39
C PHE A 325 21.35 12.37 -0.92
N GLN A 326 21.02 12.87 -2.11
CA GLN A 326 19.79 12.56 -2.83
C GLN A 326 20.10 11.62 -3.99
N ALA A 327 19.36 10.53 -4.12
CA ALA A 327 19.50 9.65 -5.27
C ALA A 327 19.03 10.34 -6.54
N LYS A 328 19.78 10.14 -7.62
CA LYS A 328 19.36 10.47 -8.98
C LYS A 328 18.40 9.40 -9.48
N ARG A 329 17.77 9.70 -10.60
CA ARG A 329 16.97 8.71 -11.32
C ARG A 329 17.84 7.50 -11.68
N ASP A 330 17.33 6.31 -11.40
CA ASP A 330 17.99 5.04 -11.74
C ASP A 330 19.34 4.79 -11.05
N ASP A 331 19.62 5.50 -9.95
CA ASP A 331 20.81 5.24 -9.15
C ASP A 331 20.79 3.84 -8.54
N LEU A 332 21.93 3.15 -8.67
CA LEU A 332 22.21 1.89 -7.99
C LEU A 332 23.10 2.17 -6.78
N PHE A 333 22.83 1.52 -5.65
CA PHE A 333 23.63 1.69 -4.45
C PHE A 333 25.11 1.33 -4.68
N GLU A 334 25.39 0.32 -5.49
CA GLU A 334 26.77 -0.05 -5.86
C GLU A 334 27.47 1.04 -6.67
N ARG A 335 26.77 1.72 -7.57
CA ARG A 335 27.35 2.85 -8.33
C ARG A 335 27.62 4.05 -7.44
N ILE A 336 26.77 4.28 -6.44
CA ILE A 336 27.00 5.30 -5.41
C ILE A 336 28.22 4.91 -4.57
N ASP A 337 28.33 3.65 -4.16
CA ASP A 337 29.48 3.15 -3.41
C ASP A 337 30.78 3.37 -4.18
N GLU A 338 30.81 2.96 -5.45
CA GLU A 338 31.90 3.23 -6.37
C GLU A 338 32.17 4.74 -6.46
N GLN A 339 31.12 5.58 -6.59
CA GLN A 339 31.19 7.04 -6.68
C GLN A 339 31.85 7.69 -5.46
N PHE A 340 31.76 7.09 -4.28
CA PHE A 340 32.40 7.59 -3.06
C PHE A 340 33.64 6.78 -2.64
N GLY A 341 34.03 5.78 -3.44
CA GLY A 341 35.22 4.97 -3.17
C GLY A 341 35.06 4.06 -1.95
N VAL A 342 33.83 3.71 -1.61
CA VAL A 342 33.52 2.73 -0.56
C VAL A 342 33.25 1.37 -1.19
N PRO A 343 33.41 0.25 -0.44
CA PRO A 343 33.10 -1.07 -0.98
C PRO A 343 31.62 -1.19 -1.39
N GLY A 344 31.31 -2.04 -2.36
CA GLY A 344 29.93 -2.26 -2.78
C GLY A 344 29.05 -2.86 -1.66
N GLY A 345 27.79 -2.44 -1.62
CA GLY A 345 26.79 -2.89 -0.64
C GLY A 345 26.80 -2.11 0.67
N TRP A 346 27.38 -0.91 0.69
CA TRP A 346 27.47 -0.06 1.88
C TRP A 346 26.41 1.05 1.88
N SER A 347 26.20 1.72 0.75
CA SER A 347 25.17 2.74 0.59
C SER A 347 23.78 2.14 0.70
N ARG A 348 22.86 2.87 1.30
CA ARG A 348 21.48 2.41 1.56
C ARG A 348 20.51 3.57 1.72
N PRO A 349 19.20 3.35 1.65
CA PRO A 349 18.21 4.37 1.99
C PRO A 349 18.41 4.86 3.43
N ALA A 350 18.41 6.17 3.63
CA ALA A 350 18.40 6.76 4.97
C ALA A 350 17.05 6.51 5.67
N GLN A 351 15.99 6.31 4.89
CA GLN A 351 14.62 6.08 5.35
C GLN A 351 14.28 4.60 5.22
N ARG A 352 13.39 4.09 6.07
CA ARG A 352 12.96 2.68 6.04
C ARG A 352 11.88 2.44 4.99
N VAL A 353 12.19 2.77 3.74
CA VAL A 353 11.28 2.53 2.61
C VAL A 353 11.51 1.13 2.08
N LEU A 354 10.42 0.38 1.89
CA LEU A 354 10.50 -0.92 1.23
C LEU A 354 10.77 -0.69 -0.25
N HIS A 355 11.85 -1.27 -0.75
CA HIS A 355 12.24 -1.21 -2.16
C HIS A 355 11.81 -2.47 -2.90
N ASP A 356 11.44 -2.29 -4.17
CA ASP A 356 11.09 -3.40 -5.06
C ASP A 356 12.34 -4.08 -5.64
N ASP A 357 13.36 -3.28 -5.90
CA ASP A 357 14.71 -3.72 -6.23
C ASP A 357 15.63 -3.19 -5.12
N PRO A 358 16.16 -4.06 -4.24
CA PRO A 358 16.97 -3.63 -3.09
C PRO A 358 18.31 -3.00 -3.51
N THR A 359 18.67 -3.04 -4.80
CA THR A 359 19.91 -2.46 -5.32
C THR A 359 19.72 -1.04 -5.85
N ARG A 360 18.48 -0.55 -5.97
CA ARG A 360 18.13 0.70 -6.66
C ARG A 360 17.44 1.68 -5.74
N ALA A 361 17.95 2.91 -5.69
CA ALA A 361 17.30 3.99 -4.96
C ALA A 361 16.11 4.57 -5.75
N TYR A 362 15.11 5.09 -5.04
CA TYR A 362 14.10 5.92 -5.69
C TYR A 362 14.68 7.30 -6.01
N GLU A 363 14.27 7.90 -7.13
CA GLU A 363 14.68 9.26 -7.49
C GLU A 363 14.31 10.26 -6.38
N HIS A 364 15.25 11.15 -6.03
CA HIS A 364 15.19 12.10 -4.92
C HIS A 364 15.09 11.48 -3.51
N GLU A 365 15.20 10.16 -3.39
CA GLU A 365 15.30 9.51 -2.09
C GLU A 365 16.59 9.91 -1.37
N VAL A 366 16.50 10.04 -0.06
CA VAL A 366 17.67 10.34 0.75
C VAL A 366 18.46 9.06 0.95
N ILE A 367 19.69 9.06 0.47
CA ILE A 367 20.62 7.93 0.57
C ILE A 367 21.67 8.24 1.62
N ALA A 368 22.00 7.23 2.42
CA ALA A 368 23.08 7.24 3.39
C ALA A 368 24.31 6.58 2.78
N VAL A 369 25.42 7.31 2.78
CA VAL A 369 26.71 6.89 2.25
C VAL A 369 27.75 6.99 3.38
N PRO A 370 28.47 5.90 3.71
CA PRO A 370 29.51 5.96 4.73
C PRO A 370 30.79 6.63 4.20
N THR A 371 31.68 7.06 5.09
CA THR A 371 33.02 7.49 4.69
C THR A 371 33.94 6.29 4.47
N VAL A 372 34.99 6.50 3.70
CA VAL A 372 36.02 5.46 3.46
C VAL A 372 36.66 5.03 4.79
N GLU A 373 36.88 5.96 5.73
CA GLU A 373 37.42 5.66 7.06
C GLU A 373 36.45 4.80 7.87
N PHE A 374 35.15 5.11 7.83
CA PHE A 374 34.12 4.32 8.51
C PHE A 374 34.10 2.89 7.99
N THR A 375 34.05 2.73 6.65
CA THR A 375 34.06 1.38 6.05
C THR A 375 35.34 0.62 6.41
N ARG A 376 36.53 1.21 6.32
CA ARG A 376 37.78 0.54 6.73
C ARG A 376 37.77 0.06 8.17
N LYS A 377 37.25 0.88 9.08
CA LYS A 377 37.14 0.54 10.51
C LYS A 377 36.18 -0.63 10.74
N HIS A 378 35.05 -0.66 10.04
CA HIS A 378 33.96 -1.61 10.26
C HIS A 378 33.94 -2.82 9.29
N ASN A 379 34.83 -2.87 8.31
CA ASN A 379 34.91 -3.96 7.33
C ASN A 379 35.69 -5.18 7.85
N LEU A 380 36.51 -5.04 8.89
CA LEU A 380 37.39 -6.11 9.40
C LEU A 380 36.64 -7.31 10.00
N ARG A 381 35.33 -7.22 10.24
CA ARG A 381 34.51 -8.31 10.82
C ARG A 381 33.61 -9.05 9.84
N ARG A 382 33.55 -8.66 8.56
CA ARG A 382 32.75 -9.35 7.53
C ARG A 382 33.48 -10.46 6.77
N LEU A 383 34.78 -10.67 7.07
CA LEU A 383 35.63 -11.69 6.44
C LEU A 383 35.83 -12.96 7.30
N TYR A 384 35.08 -13.11 8.40
CA TYR A 384 35.13 -14.29 9.27
C TYR A 384 33.75 -14.92 9.44
#